data_AF-A0A9P8ALL7-F1
#
_entry.id   AF-A0A9P8ALL7-F1
#
_cell.length_a   1.000
_cell.length_b   1.000
_cell.length_c   1.000
_cell.angle_alpha   90.00
_cell.angle_beta   90.00
_cell.angle_gamma   90.00
#
_symmetry.space_group_name_H-M   'P 1'
#
loop_
_entity.id
_entity.type
_entity.pdbx_description
1 polymer ?
#
loop_
_entity_poly.entity_id
_entity_poly.type
_entity_poly.pdbx_seq_one_letter_code
_entity_poly.pdbx_strand_id
1 'polypeptide(L)'
;MPHNCSKCGATCAGIPLVRPAPDPEIKALLSTNLPPSEAQKAFFRETRRTSESRLADLEARIADAQAKLDGLLQERDSLVWNMQRCTDVLNPVRRLPVDVLREIFAHTMRVAKDSYSVNSGMLSSSPLVGVPYQWKLGMVCLNWRHVLLKYPRMWSMIDVTFPPPPFGSWNHKPQNNRPYLVAAGLLAMHIYRSANHPLQHRIDGNT
;
A
#
# COMPACT_ATOMS: atom_id res chain seq x y z
N MET A 1 -23.10 19.61 -32.66
CA MET A 1 -21.67 20.00 -32.54
C MET A 1 -20.93 18.92 -31.78
N PRO A 2 -19.71 18.54 -32.20
CA PRO A 2 -18.86 17.64 -31.43
C PRO A 2 -18.61 18.25 -30.04
N HIS A 3 -18.66 17.42 -28.99
CA HIS A 3 -18.36 17.83 -27.62
C HIS A 3 -17.31 16.88 -27.04
N ASN A 4 -16.45 17.39 -26.17
CA ASN A 4 -15.45 16.56 -25.50
C ASN A 4 -16.06 15.91 -24.26
N CYS A 5 -15.81 14.61 -24.11
CA CYS A 5 -16.21 13.87 -22.94
C CYS A 5 -15.49 14.41 -21.70
N SER A 6 -16.22 14.76 -20.64
CA SER A 6 -15.65 15.28 -19.39
C SER A 6 -14.86 14.24 -18.60
N LYS A 7 -15.04 12.94 -18.89
CA LYS A 7 -14.31 11.85 -18.21
C LYS A 7 -13.02 11.45 -18.90
N CYS A 8 -12.96 11.44 -20.23
CA CYS A 8 -11.81 10.93 -20.98
C CYS A 8 -11.25 11.90 -22.02
N GLY A 9 -11.85 13.09 -22.20
CA GLY A 9 -11.40 14.11 -23.15
C GLY A 9 -11.68 13.78 -24.62
N ALA A 10 -12.12 12.57 -24.94
CA ALA A 10 -12.39 12.16 -26.31
C ALA A 10 -13.55 12.97 -26.93
N THR A 11 -13.41 13.31 -28.21
CA THR A 11 -14.46 14.00 -28.97
C THR A 11 -15.60 13.02 -29.27
N CYS A 12 -16.74 13.22 -28.62
CA CYS A 12 -17.97 12.46 -28.88
C CYS A 12 -18.60 12.98 -30.17
N ALA A 13 -18.41 12.25 -31.27
CA ALA A 13 -19.15 12.48 -32.49
C ALA A 13 -20.54 11.83 -32.38
N GLY A 14 -21.60 12.64 -32.31
CA GLY A 14 -22.96 12.17 -32.62
C GLY A 14 -23.84 11.64 -31.49
N ILE A 15 -23.50 11.82 -30.21
CA ILE A 15 -24.44 11.54 -29.11
C ILE A 15 -25.30 12.78 -28.87
N PRO A 16 -26.65 12.72 -29.05
CA PRO A 16 -27.52 13.81 -28.66
C PRO A 16 -27.43 14.00 -27.15
N LEU A 17 -26.92 15.15 -26.71
CA LEU A 17 -26.82 15.51 -25.29
C LEU A 17 -28.20 15.68 -24.63
N VAL A 18 -29.26 15.77 -25.44
CA VAL A 18 -30.62 16.10 -25.04
C VAL A 18 -31.50 14.90 -25.36
N ARG A 19 -32.23 14.40 -24.35
CA ARG A 19 -33.31 13.43 -24.59
C ARG A 19 -34.24 14.03 -25.64
N PRO A 20 -34.54 13.32 -26.75
CA PRO A 20 -35.53 13.81 -27.71
C PRO A 20 -36.82 14.19 -26.99
N ALA A 21 -37.45 15.28 -27.39
CA ALA A 21 -38.74 15.66 -26.83
C ALA A 21 -39.74 14.49 -26.97
N PRO A 22 -40.62 14.26 -25.99
CA PRO A 22 -41.63 13.21 -26.09
C PRO A 22 -42.47 13.44 -27.35
N ASP A 23 -42.81 12.35 -28.04
CA ASP A 23 -43.70 12.39 -29.19
C ASP A 23 -44.98 13.16 -28.84
N PRO A 24 -45.33 14.24 -29.58
CA PRO A 24 -46.49 15.06 -29.28
C PRO A 24 -47.80 14.27 -29.26
N GLU A 25 -47.89 13.18 -30.02
CA GLU A 25 -49.06 12.30 -30.07
C GLU A 25 -49.18 11.46 -28.80
N ILE A 26 -48.05 10.91 -28.30
CA ILE A 26 -48.00 10.24 -26.99
C ILE A 26 -48.40 11.20 -25.88
N LYS A 27 -47.88 12.44 -25.93
CA LYS A 27 -48.19 13.47 -24.93
C LYS A 27 -49.68 13.84 -24.91
N ALA A 28 -50.32 13.96 -26.08
CA ALA A 28 -51.74 14.29 -26.20
C ALA A 28 -52.65 13.17 -25.63
N LEU A 29 -52.35 11.92 -25.94
CA LEU A 29 -53.10 10.77 -25.41
C LEU A 29 -52.94 10.63 -23.89
N LEU A 30 -51.73 10.84 -23.36
CA LEU A 30 -51.49 10.85 -21.91
C LEU A 30 -52.23 11.98 -21.19
N SER A 31 -52.60 13.06 -21.89
CA SER A 31 -53.32 14.20 -21.31
C SER A 31 -54.85 14.09 -21.35
N THR A 32 -55.43 13.13 -22.09
CA THR A 32 -56.88 13.11 -22.38
C THR A 32 -57.62 11.85 -21.92
N ASN A 33 -56.94 10.83 -21.35
CA ASN A 33 -57.52 9.51 -21.01
C ASN A 33 -58.30 8.83 -22.16
N LEU A 34 -58.22 9.36 -23.39
CA LEU A 34 -58.88 8.80 -24.56
C LEU A 34 -58.13 7.54 -25.01
N PRO A 35 -58.84 6.48 -25.41
CA PRO A 35 -58.18 5.31 -25.96
C PRO A 35 -57.55 5.66 -27.32
N PRO A 36 -56.34 5.14 -27.63
CA PRO A 36 -55.75 5.31 -28.95
C PRO A 36 -56.58 4.58 -30.01
N SER A 37 -56.60 5.16 -31.22
CA SER A 37 -57.15 4.51 -32.42
C SER A 37 -56.32 3.28 -32.83
N GLU A 38 -56.87 2.41 -33.67
CA GLU A 38 -56.15 1.22 -34.16
C GLU A 38 -54.87 1.58 -34.95
N ALA A 39 -54.89 2.66 -35.73
CA ALA A 39 -53.71 3.16 -36.43
C ALA A 39 -52.62 3.62 -35.45
N GLN A 40 -52.99 4.35 -34.39
CA GLN A 40 -52.08 4.77 -33.32
C GLN A 40 -51.50 3.56 -32.57
N LYS A 41 -52.33 2.56 -32.25
CA LYS A 41 -51.86 1.32 -31.63
C LYS A 41 -50.83 0.60 -32.50
N ALA A 42 -51.07 0.50 -33.81
CA ALA A 42 -50.13 -0.12 -34.74
C ALA A 42 -48.80 0.66 -34.80
N PHE A 43 -48.87 1.98 -34.92
CA PHE A 43 -47.70 2.86 -34.90
C PHE A 43 -46.89 2.70 -33.61
N PHE A 44 -47.52 2.77 -32.43
CA PHE A 44 -46.83 2.63 -31.16
C PHE A 44 -46.20 1.25 -30.96
N ARG A 45 -46.85 0.18 -31.44
CA ARG A 45 -46.27 -1.18 -31.41
C ARG A 45 -44.99 -1.26 -32.24
N GLU A 46 -44.99 -0.70 -33.45
CA GLU A 46 -43.82 -0.70 -34.32
C GLU A 46 -42.70 0.19 -33.77
N THR A 47 -43.03 1.39 -33.29
CA THR A 47 -42.09 2.29 -32.63
C THR A 47 -41.46 1.63 -31.39
N ARG A 48 -42.26 0.89 -30.60
CA ARG A 48 -41.73 0.14 -29.46
C ARG A 48 -40.78 -0.96 -29.89
N ARG A 49 -41.17 -1.77 -30.88
CA ARG A 49 -40.34 -2.87 -31.40
C ARG A 49 -39.01 -2.40 -31.97
N THR A 50 -39.01 -1.34 -32.77
CA THR A 50 -37.80 -0.75 -33.34
C THR A 50 -36.91 -0.14 -32.24
N SER A 51 -37.51 0.51 -31.24
CA SER A 51 -36.79 1.05 -30.08
C SER A 51 -36.17 -0.04 -29.22
N GLU A 52 -36.88 -1.14 -28.96
CA GLU A 52 -36.38 -2.32 -28.24
C GLU A 52 -35.16 -2.93 -28.95
N SER A 53 -35.22 -3.08 -30.27
CA SER A 53 -34.10 -3.58 -31.07
C SER A 53 -32.88 -2.65 -31.02
N ARG A 54 -33.09 -1.33 -31.13
CA ARG A 54 -32.00 -0.35 -31.03
C ARG A 54 -31.39 -0.28 -29.63
N LEU A 55 -32.20 -0.45 -28.59
CA LEU A 55 -31.72 -0.51 -27.21
C LEU A 55 -30.81 -1.72 -27.01
N ALA A 56 -31.23 -2.90 -27.50
CA ALA A 56 -30.43 -4.12 -27.43
C ALA A 56 -29.08 -3.99 -28.16
N ASP A 57 -29.05 -3.36 -29.34
CA ASP A 57 -27.79 -3.06 -30.05
C ASP A 57 -26.87 -2.15 -29.23
N LEU A 58 -27.44 -1.08 -28.64
CA LEU A 58 -26.67 -0.15 -27.81
C LEU A 58 -26.12 -0.84 -26.55
N GLU A 59 -26.92 -1.67 -25.88
CA GLU A 59 -26.47 -2.44 -24.72
C GLU A 59 -25.34 -3.42 -25.08
N ALA A 60 -25.45 -4.12 -26.21
CA ALA A 60 -24.40 -5.01 -26.69
C ALA A 60 -23.09 -4.26 -26.99
N ARG A 61 -23.18 -3.08 -27.62
CA ARG A 61 -22.02 -2.23 -27.91
C ARG A 61 -21.40 -1.63 -26.65
N ILE A 62 -22.22 -1.29 -25.65
CA ILE A 62 -21.74 -0.85 -24.35
C ILE A 62 -20.99 -1.98 -23.66
N ALA A 63 -21.53 -3.20 -23.66
CA ALA A 63 -20.88 -4.36 -23.06
C ALA A 63 -19.54 -4.69 -23.74
N ASP A 64 -19.48 -4.66 -25.08
CA ASP A 64 -18.24 -4.86 -25.84
C ASP A 64 -17.20 -3.77 -25.55
N ALA A 65 -17.62 -2.51 -25.49
CA ALA A 65 -16.72 -1.40 -25.14
C ALA A 65 -16.20 -1.49 -23.70
N GLN A 66 -17.04 -1.91 -22.76
CA GLN A 66 -16.65 -2.16 -21.36
C GLN A 66 -15.64 -3.30 -21.27
N ALA A 67 -15.89 -4.44 -21.94
CA ALA A 67 -14.95 -5.57 -21.95
C ALA A 67 -13.58 -5.19 -22.53
N LYS A 68 -13.56 -4.39 -23.62
CA LYS A 68 -12.32 -3.86 -24.20
C LYS A 68 -11.59 -2.92 -23.23
N LEU A 69 -12.33 -2.03 -22.56
CA LEU A 69 -11.76 -1.13 -21.57
C LEU A 69 -11.14 -1.91 -20.40
N ASP A 70 -11.85 -2.92 -19.89
CA ASP A 70 -11.36 -3.75 -18.79
C ASP A 70 -10.08 -4.50 -19.18
N GLY A 71 -10.02 -5.04 -20.41
CA GLY A 71 -8.81 -5.66 -20.95
C GLY A 71 -7.62 -4.70 -21.01
N LEU A 72 -7.84 -3.47 -21.50
CA LEU A 72 -6.79 -2.44 -21.56
C LEU A 72 -6.34 -1.99 -20.16
N LEU A 73 -7.25 -1.88 -19.20
CA LEU A 73 -6.92 -1.55 -17.82
C LEU A 73 -6.07 -2.65 -17.17
N GLN A 74 -6.43 -3.91 -17.39
CA GLN A 74 -5.66 -5.05 -16.89
C GLN A 74 -4.25 -5.11 -17.50
N GLU A 75 -4.12 -4.86 -18.81
CA GLU A 75 -2.81 -4.78 -19.48
C GLU A 75 -1.97 -3.62 -18.91
N ARG A 76 -2.57 -2.44 -18.77
CA ARG A 76 -1.93 -1.26 -18.16
C ARG A 76 -1.43 -1.60 -16.76
N ASP A 77 -2.27 -2.19 -15.91
CA ASP A 77 -1.91 -2.53 -14.53
C ASP A 77 -0.76 -3.54 -14.49
N SER A 78 -0.79 -4.53 -15.38
CA SER A 78 0.28 -5.53 -15.52
C SER A 78 1.61 -4.89 -15.94
N LEU A 79 1.57 -3.95 -16.89
CA LEU A 79 2.76 -3.20 -17.33
C LEU A 79 3.32 -2.32 -16.22
N VAL A 80 2.47 -1.56 -15.52
CA VAL A 80 2.88 -0.73 -14.37
C VAL A 80 3.54 -1.59 -13.30
N TRP A 81 2.95 -2.74 -12.99
CA TRP A 81 3.51 -3.68 -12.02
C TRP A 81 4.89 -4.19 -12.45
N ASN A 82 5.06 -4.59 -13.72
CA ASN A 82 6.34 -5.03 -14.26
C ASN A 82 7.39 -3.91 -14.26
N MET A 83 7.02 -2.70 -14.67
CA MET A 83 7.91 -1.53 -14.66
C MET A 83 8.42 -1.20 -13.25
N GLN A 84 7.55 -1.29 -12.24
CA GLN A 84 7.95 -1.08 -10.86
C GLN A 84 8.99 -2.12 -10.42
N ARG A 85 8.80 -3.39 -10.78
CA ARG A 85 9.76 -4.46 -10.47
C ARG A 85 11.10 -4.28 -11.17
N CYS A 86 11.09 -3.85 -12.43
CA CYS A 86 12.31 -3.49 -13.15
C CYS A 86 13.04 -2.35 -12.42
N THR A 87 12.32 -1.30 -12.00
CA THR A 87 12.88 -0.20 -11.21
C THR A 87 13.48 -0.72 -9.90
N ASP A 88 12.78 -1.59 -9.17
CA ASP A 88 13.28 -2.16 -7.92
C ASP A 88 14.54 -2.99 -8.12
N VAL A 89 14.63 -3.77 -9.20
CA VAL A 89 15.80 -4.59 -9.56
C VAL A 89 16.98 -3.73 -10.00
N LEU A 90 16.72 -2.68 -10.78
CA LEU A 90 17.73 -1.73 -11.25
C LEU A 90 18.15 -0.71 -10.20
N ASN A 91 17.52 -0.73 -9.02
CA ASN A 91 17.83 0.20 -7.94
C ASN A 91 19.34 0.15 -7.59
N PRO A 92 20.06 1.29 -7.67
CA PRO A 92 21.50 1.36 -7.45
C PRO A 92 21.96 0.74 -6.13
N VAL A 93 21.10 0.79 -5.11
CA VAL A 93 21.32 0.20 -3.78
C VAL A 93 21.66 -1.29 -3.83
N ARG A 94 21.19 -2.02 -4.85
CA ARG A 94 21.48 -3.44 -5.05
C ARG A 94 22.87 -3.70 -5.66
N ARG A 95 23.50 -2.68 -6.25
CA ARG A 95 24.80 -2.77 -6.96
C ARG A 95 25.96 -2.14 -6.19
N LEU A 96 25.71 -1.60 -5.00
CA LEU A 96 26.75 -0.99 -4.18
C LEU A 96 27.81 -2.03 -3.78
N PRO A 97 29.11 -1.72 -3.97
CA PRO A 97 30.19 -2.56 -3.47
C PRO A 97 30.10 -2.74 -1.96
N VAL A 98 30.61 -3.87 -1.47
CA VAL A 98 30.60 -4.22 -0.04
C VAL A 98 31.25 -3.14 0.82
N ASP A 99 32.33 -2.51 0.36
CA ASP A 99 33.03 -1.49 1.14
C ASP A 99 32.23 -0.19 1.26
N VAL A 100 31.49 0.19 0.22
CA VAL A 100 30.54 1.31 0.27
C VAL A 100 29.40 1.02 1.24
N LEU A 101 28.87 -0.21 1.24
CA LEU A 101 27.85 -0.63 2.21
C LEU A 101 28.37 -0.57 3.65
N ARG A 102 29.59 -1.04 3.89
CA ARG A 102 30.23 -0.96 5.22
C ARG A 102 30.43 0.47 5.68
N GLU A 103 30.77 1.38 4.77
CA GLU A 103 30.90 2.81 5.09
C GLU A 103 29.55 3.44 5.43
N ILE A 104 28.50 3.14 4.66
CA ILE A 104 27.12 3.55 4.99
C ILE A 104 26.74 3.04 6.39
N PHE A 105 26.98 1.75 6.67
CA PHE A 105 26.68 1.17 7.97
C PHE A 105 27.46 1.88 9.08
N ALA A 106 28.77 2.07 8.92
CA ALA A 106 29.60 2.78 9.90
C ALA A 106 29.12 4.22 10.15
N HIS A 107 28.67 4.93 9.11
CA HIS A 107 28.11 6.26 9.23
C HIS A 107 26.81 6.25 10.04
N THR A 108 25.90 5.30 9.77
CA THR A 108 24.65 5.17 10.54
C THR A 108 24.90 4.89 12.03
N MET A 109 25.95 4.13 12.38
CA MET A 109 26.33 3.89 13.78
C MET A 109 26.74 5.16 14.53
N ARG A 110 27.29 6.16 13.83
CA ARG A 110 27.78 7.41 14.45
C ARG A 110 26.65 8.42 14.66
N VAL A 111 25.63 8.38 13.80
CA VAL A 111 24.56 9.38 13.75
C VAL A 111 23.30 8.90 14.48
N ALA A 112 23.01 7.60 14.45
CA ALA A 112 21.77 7.06 15.00
C ALA A 112 21.82 6.94 16.53
N LYS A 113 20.82 7.53 17.20
CA LYS A 113 20.47 7.25 18.60
C LYS A 113 19.23 6.36 18.63
N ASP A 114 19.34 5.14 18.08
CA ASP A 114 18.25 4.16 18.12
C ASP A 114 18.65 3.00 19.02
N SER A 115 17.90 2.83 20.11
CA SER A 115 18.07 1.78 21.11
C SER A 115 17.02 0.68 20.97
N TYR A 116 17.32 -0.53 21.45
CA TYR A 116 16.28 -1.50 21.73
C TYR A 116 15.44 -0.98 22.90
N SER A 117 14.23 -0.52 22.61
CA SER A 117 13.28 -0.16 23.66
C SER A 117 12.48 -1.39 24.05
N VAL A 118 12.66 -1.85 25.28
CA VAL A 118 11.99 -3.04 25.82
C VAL A 118 10.81 -2.61 26.67
N ASN A 119 9.61 -3.14 26.46
CA ASN A 119 8.45 -2.81 27.29
C ASN A 119 8.45 -3.61 28.60
N SER A 120 8.30 -2.94 29.74
CA SER A 120 8.10 -3.58 31.06
C SER A 120 6.63 -3.62 31.51
N GLY A 121 5.72 -3.01 30.74
CA GLY A 121 4.32 -2.84 31.07
C GLY A 121 3.44 -4.08 30.82
N MET A 122 2.45 -4.27 31.69
CA MET A 122 1.46 -5.36 31.66
C MET A 122 0.53 -5.34 30.41
N LEU A 123 0.48 -4.22 29.69
CA LEU A 123 -0.53 -3.94 28.65
C LEU A 123 -0.07 -4.20 27.20
N SER A 124 1.19 -4.57 26.97
CA SER A 124 1.68 -4.83 25.62
C SER A 124 1.90 -6.32 25.36
N SER A 125 1.39 -6.79 24.24
CA SER A 125 1.62 -8.16 23.74
C SER A 125 3.05 -8.39 23.23
N SER A 126 3.79 -7.30 22.92
CA SER A 126 5.19 -7.35 22.47
C SER A 126 6.14 -6.77 23.53
N PRO A 127 7.18 -7.53 23.93
CA PRO A 127 8.21 -7.02 24.84
C PRO A 127 9.17 -6.03 24.15
N LEU A 128 9.14 -5.87 22.82
CA LEU A 128 10.00 -4.94 22.09
C LEU A 128 9.15 -3.86 21.40
N VAL A 129 9.52 -2.59 21.62
CA VAL A 129 8.84 -1.39 21.09
C VAL A 129 9.72 -0.64 20.10
N GLY A 130 11.05 -0.72 20.25
CA GLY A 130 12.01 -0.08 19.35
C GLY A 130 12.98 -1.11 18.76
N VAL A 131 13.21 -1.03 17.45
CA VAL A 131 14.19 -1.85 16.74
C VAL A 131 15.31 -0.95 16.23
N PRO A 132 16.58 -1.21 16.55
CA PRO A 132 17.66 -0.33 16.19
C PRO A 132 18.06 -0.45 14.71
N TYR A 133 18.84 0.53 14.25
CA TYR A 133 19.16 0.75 12.84
C TYR A 133 19.84 -0.44 12.15
N GLN A 134 20.55 -1.31 12.89
CA GLN A 134 21.13 -2.55 12.33
C GLN A 134 20.05 -3.36 11.61
N TRP A 135 18.89 -3.58 12.25
CA TRP A 135 17.80 -4.34 11.64
C TRP A 135 17.12 -3.58 10.51
N LYS A 136 16.94 -2.26 10.65
CA LYS A 136 16.36 -1.41 9.59
C LYS A 136 17.19 -1.48 8.30
N LEU A 137 18.52 -1.47 8.41
CA LEU A 137 19.44 -1.65 7.28
C LEU A 137 19.29 -3.03 6.63
N GLY A 138 19.07 -4.06 7.45
CA GLY A 138 18.77 -5.41 6.98
C GLY A 138 17.43 -5.54 6.24
N MET A 139 16.53 -4.54 6.31
CA MET A 139 15.24 -4.54 5.60
C MET A 139 15.34 -3.95 4.19
N VAL A 140 16.43 -3.27 3.84
CA VAL A 140 16.58 -2.60 2.53
C VAL A 140 16.61 -3.60 1.39
N CYS A 141 17.49 -4.60 1.45
CA CYS A 141 17.50 -5.73 0.52
C CYS A 141 18.28 -6.92 1.09
N LEU A 142 18.19 -8.07 0.42
CA LEU A 142 18.90 -9.30 0.83
C LEU A 142 20.42 -9.10 0.88
N ASN A 143 21.00 -8.37 -0.07
CA ASN A 143 22.45 -8.10 -0.10
C ASN A 143 22.90 -7.28 1.12
N TRP A 144 22.17 -6.22 1.47
CA TRP A 144 22.47 -5.40 2.64
C TRP A 144 22.42 -6.24 3.92
N ARG A 145 21.39 -7.08 4.06
CA ARG A 145 21.28 -8.00 5.19
C ARG A 145 22.47 -8.97 5.28
N HIS A 146 22.87 -9.54 4.14
CA HIS A 146 24.00 -10.46 4.10
C HIS A 146 25.33 -9.79 4.50
N VAL A 147 25.59 -8.59 3.97
CA VAL A 147 26.79 -7.82 4.33
C VAL A 147 26.75 -7.40 5.79
N LEU A 148 25.59 -6.93 6.28
CA LEU A 148 25.38 -6.51 7.67
C LEU A 148 25.64 -7.66 8.66
N LEU A 149 25.11 -8.85 8.38
CA LEU A 149 25.31 -10.03 9.23
C LEU A 149 26.78 -10.49 9.26
N LYS A 150 27.54 -10.21 8.18
CA LYS A 150 28.97 -10.50 8.07
C LYS A 150 29.87 -9.34 8.49
N TYR A 151 29.32 -8.26 9.06
CA TYR A 151 30.08 -7.10 9.49
C TYR A 151 30.07 -6.99 11.02
N PRO A 152 31.04 -7.61 11.72
CA PRO A 152 30.97 -7.79 13.17
C PRO A 152 30.96 -6.48 13.95
N ARG A 153 31.66 -5.45 13.44
CA ARG A 153 31.65 -4.09 14.00
C ARG A 153 30.23 -3.52 14.17
N MET A 154 29.28 -3.89 13.32
CA MET A 154 27.91 -3.42 13.44
C MET A 154 27.18 -3.96 14.68
N TRP A 155 27.55 -5.17 15.09
CA TRP A 155 27.00 -5.87 16.24
C TRP A 155 27.77 -5.57 17.52
N SER A 156 28.88 -4.84 17.43
CA SER A 156 29.68 -4.43 18.58
C SER A 156 29.08 -3.27 19.35
N MET A 157 27.97 -2.69 18.89
CA MET A 157 27.23 -1.66 19.60
C MET A 157 25.84 -2.17 19.95
N ILE A 158 25.49 -2.12 21.23
CA ILE A 158 24.14 -2.41 21.72
C ILE A 158 23.71 -1.31 22.69
N ASP A 159 22.53 -0.77 22.43
CA ASP A 159 21.85 0.15 23.32
C ASP A 159 20.52 -0.51 23.71
N VAL A 160 20.27 -0.64 25.01
CA VAL A 160 19.01 -1.19 25.53
C VAL A 160 18.44 -0.19 26.54
N THR A 161 17.25 0.33 26.25
CA THR A 161 16.53 1.20 27.16
C THR A 161 15.39 0.44 27.83
N PHE A 162 15.35 0.52 29.16
CA PHE A 162 14.24 0.02 29.96
C PHE A 162 13.39 1.22 30.41
N PRO A 163 12.06 1.18 30.20
CA PRO A 163 11.18 2.24 30.68
C PRO A 163 11.21 2.26 32.22
N PRO A 164 11.06 3.45 32.82
CA PRO A 164 11.02 3.56 34.27
C PRO A 164 9.86 2.73 34.83
N PRO A 165 10.04 2.14 36.02
CA PRO A 165 8.94 1.49 36.72
C PRO A 165 7.80 2.50 36.92
N PRO A 166 6.52 2.06 36.90
CA PRO A 166 5.39 2.94 37.23
C PRO A 166 5.66 3.70 38.53
N PHE A 167 5.34 5.00 38.58
CA PHE A 167 5.57 5.85 39.75
C PHE A 167 5.15 5.13 41.05
N GLY A 168 6.09 4.98 41.99
CA GLY A 168 5.86 4.35 43.29
C GLY A 168 6.22 2.86 43.39
N SER A 169 6.73 2.22 42.33
CA SER A 169 7.03 0.77 42.31
C SER A 169 8.51 0.38 42.41
N TRP A 170 9.40 1.29 42.83
CA TRP A 170 10.84 1.06 43.00
C TRP A 170 11.19 -0.13 43.90
N ASN A 171 10.28 -0.52 44.81
CA ASN A 171 10.45 -1.65 45.73
C ASN A 171 9.73 -2.93 45.26
N HIS A 172 9.03 -2.92 44.13
CA HIS A 172 8.36 -4.10 43.60
C HIS A 172 9.31 -4.90 42.70
N LYS A 173 9.54 -6.17 43.07
CA LYS A 173 10.17 -7.11 42.14
C LYS A 173 9.33 -7.16 40.85
N PRO A 174 9.95 -7.13 39.67
CA PRO A 174 9.21 -7.25 38.42
C PRO A 174 8.41 -8.55 38.45
N GLN A 175 7.09 -8.45 38.30
CA GLN A 175 6.20 -9.62 38.24
C GLN A 175 6.39 -10.41 36.94
N ASN A 176 6.98 -9.77 35.92
CA ASN A 176 7.25 -10.35 34.61
C ASN A 176 8.72 -10.16 34.21
N ASN A 177 9.47 -11.25 34.10
CA ASN A 177 10.88 -11.24 33.71
C ASN A 177 11.11 -11.26 32.18
N ARG A 178 10.05 -11.40 31.38
CA ARG A 178 10.13 -11.47 29.91
C ARG A 178 10.92 -10.31 29.26
N PRO A 179 10.81 -9.04 29.71
CA PRO A 179 11.61 -7.93 29.18
C PRO A 179 13.13 -8.16 29.32
N TYR A 180 13.57 -8.62 30.50
CA TYR A 180 14.97 -8.89 30.79
C TYR A 180 15.49 -10.10 30.02
N LEU A 181 14.68 -11.15 29.86
CA LEU A 181 15.04 -12.31 29.04
C LEU A 181 15.23 -11.93 27.56
N VAL A 182 14.38 -11.02 27.05
CA VAL A 182 14.53 -10.48 25.69
C VAL A 182 15.80 -9.66 25.56
N ALA A 183 16.06 -8.75 26.50
CA ALA A 183 17.30 -7.98 26.53
C ALA A 183 18.55 -8.88 26.60
N ALA A 184 18.53 -9.92 27.44
CA ALA A 184 19.60 -10.90 27.55
C ALA A 184 19.80 -11.68 26.23
N GLY A 185 18.72 -12.07 25.56
CA GLY A 185 18.78 -12.71 24.24
C GLY A 185 19.37 -11.78 23.16
N LEU A 186 18.99 -10.51 23.18
CA LEU A 186 19.57 -9.50 22.28
C LEU A 186 21.06 -9.29 22.55
N LEU A 187 21.46 -9.17 23.82
CA LEU A 187 22.86 -9.06 24.21
C LEU A 187 23.67 -10.28 23.79
N ALA A 188 23.17 -11.50 24.05
CA ALA A 188 23.82 -12.74 23.62
C ALA A 188 23.99 -12.80 22.09
N MET A 189 22.98 -12.38 21.35
CA MET A 189 23.04 -12.29 19.89
C MET A 189 24.07 -11.27 19.41
N HIS A 190 24.17 -10.10 20.05
CA HIS A 190 25.20 -9.10 19.76
C HIS A 190 26.60 -9.61 20.09
N ILE A 191 26.81 -10.24 21.25
CA ILE A 191 28.07 -10.89 21.62
C ILE A 191 28.51 -11.87 20.53
N TYR A 192 27.61 -12.80 20.15
CA TYR A 192 27.90 -13.79 19.13
C TYR A 192 28.27 -13.16 17.78
N ARG A 193 27.48 -12.19 17.31
CA ARG A 193 27.70 -11.57 15.99
C ARG A 193 28.85 -10.57 15.95
N SER A 194 29.26 -10.02 17.10
CA SER A 194 30.41 -9.12 17.18
C SER A 194 31.75 -9.81 16.92
N ALA A 195 31.80 -11.15 16.95
CA ALA A 195 32.99 -11.95 16.63
C ALA A 195 34.28 -11.39 17.25
N ASN A 196 34.26 -11.22 18.58
CA ASN A 196 35.36 -10.66 19.40
C ASN A 196 35.68 -9.17 19.18
N HIS A 197 34.86 -8.42 18.44
CA HIS A 197 34.99 -6.96 18.42
C HIS A 197 34.62 -6.37 19.78
N PRO A 198 35.35 -5.36 20.29
CA PRO A 198 35.05 -4.72 21.56
C PRO A 198 33.62 -4.19 21.61
N LEU A 199 32.84 -4.66 22.59
CA LEU A 199 31.46 -4.25 22.78
C LEU A 199 31.40 -2.86 23.41
N GLN A 200 30.76 -1.93 22.71
CA GLN A 200 30.27 -0.68 23.27
C GLN A 200 28.82 -0.90 23.68
N HIS A 201 28.56 -0.88 24.98
CA HIS A 201 27.21 -1.01 25.52
C HIS A 201 26.78 0.32 26.15
N ARG A 202 25.57 0.74 25.83
CA ARG A 202 24.87 1.81 26.54
C ARG A 202 23.63 1.19 27.18
N ILE A 203 23.51 1.29 28.49
CA ILE A 203 22.34 0.83 29.23
C ILE A 203 21.77 2.07 29.90
N ASP A 204 20.77 2.65 29.26
CA ASP A 204 20.10 3.84 29.79
C ASP A 204 18.91 3.37 30.63
N GLY A 205 19.01 3.56 31.95
CA GLY A 205 17.84 3.61 32.82
C GLY A 205 17.41 5.07 32.89
N ASN A 206 16.22 5.40 32.38
CA ASN A 206 15.66 6.73 32.65
C ASN A 206 15.33 6.80 34.15
N THR A 207 16.21 7.46 34.91
CA THR A 207 15.99 7.89 36.29
C THR A 207 14.86 8.90 36.36
#